data_AF-A0A2D8CL19-F1
#
_entry.id   AF-A0A2D8CL19-F1
#
_cell.length_a   1.000
_cell.length_b   1.000
_cell.length_c   1.000
_cell.angle_alpha   90.00
_cell.angle_beta   90.00
_cell.angle_gamma   90.00
#
_symmetry.space_group_name_H-M   'P 1'
#
loop_
_entity.id
_entity.type
_entity.pdbx_description
1 polymer ?
#
loop_
_entity_poly.entity_id
_entity_poly.type
_entity_poly.pdbx_seq_one_letter_code
_entity_poly.pdbx_strand_id
1 'polypeptide(L)'
;MTLLPMAMSAQVVSDFSNGIFKKAEIQKSTEADLHISDFSYQSEFSSSRSGVLEASRTKPFVAFTASALVPGAGQALNGKWARAGVYFAIEAAGIIYHLDRNAKARRQEKAYEAFTHKNWSVLAYAEWLVEYSQANGLDNDWQTLQANIEGQDPDFSNTTNDWGKVNINLLHQVENQTPFVFENKLGIEFSHTLPEYGSQQYYELISKYYQFQAGWQDFYNVSINMSSPNYDPNHTFFYGWQGRDEPNTLFYQGRDRAQTFNDNYRAAGNILKLLLVNHVVSAFDALFTVQLKNSRIESNTNLMKMEQFSLTWHF
;
A
#
# COMPACT_ATOMS: atom_id res chain seq x y z
N MET A 1 48.56 18.30 -27.52
CA MET A 1 48.49 16.88 -27.14
C MET A 1 47.50 16.79 -25.98
N THR A 2 46.23 17.12 -26.23
CA THR A 2 45.09 16.24 -26.56
C THR A 2 44.68 15.33 -25.40
N LEU A 3 43.67 15.80 -24.66
CA LEU A 3 42.77 15.00 -23.82
C LEU A 3 41.92 14.09 -24.71
N LEU A 4 41.72 12.83 -24.32
CA LEU A 4 40.60 12.02 -24.80
C LEU A 4 40.02 11.15 -23.65
N PRO A 5 38.70 10.94 -23.63
CA PRO A 5 37.92 10.54 -22.47
C PRO A 5 37.74 9.02 -22.33
N MET A 6 37.47 8.59 -21.10
CA MET A 6 37.08 7.23 -20.75
C MET A 6 35.56 7.07 -20.97
N ALA A 7 35.16 6.32 -21.98
CA ALA A 7 33.78 5.96 -22.25
C ALA A 7 33.41 4.69 -21.46
N MET A 8 32.39 4.77 -20.61
CA MET A 8 31.75 3.58 -20.04
C MET A 8 30.92 2.88 -21.13
N SER A 9 31.30 1.64 -21.45
CA SER A 9 30.48 0.72 -22.24
C SER A 9 29.51 0.02 -21.30
N ALA A 10 28.22 0.35 -21.41
CA ALA A 10 27.16 -0.44 -20.81
C ALA A 10 26.98 -1.74 -21.62
N GLN A 11 27.03 -2.87 -20.92
CA GLN A 11 26.85 -4.19 -21.51
C GLN A 11 25.38 -4.38 -21.88
N VAL A 12 25.13 -4.68 -23.16
CA VAL A 12 23.79 -4.93 -23.71
C VAL A 12 23.25 -6.24 -23.14
N VAL A 13 22.13 -6.16 -22.42
CA VAL A 13 21.35 -7.34 -22.03
C VAL A 13 20.75 -7.94 -23.30
N SER A 14 21.15 -9.18 -23.59
CA SER A 14 20.70 -9.98 -24.72
C SER A 14 19.19 -10.26 -24.67
N ASP A 15 18.59 -10.20 -25.85
CA ASP A 15 17.18 -10.35 -26.18
C ASP A 15 16.46 -11.54 -25.53
N PHE A 16 15.36 -11.26 -24.82
CA PHE A 16 14.26 -12.20 -24.66
C PHE A 16 13.35 -12.11 -25.90
N SER A 17 13.62 -12.93 -26.93
CA SER A 17 12.72 -13.05 -28.09
C SER A 17 11.64 -14.11 -27.85
N ASN A 18 10.61 -13.78 -27.08
CA ASN A 18 9.33 -14.48 -27.17
C ASN A 18 8.35 -13.56 -27.91
N GLY A 19 8.03 -13.93 -29.15
CA GLY A 19 7.28 -13.15 -30.15
C GLY A 19 5.81 -12.87 -29.83
N ILE A 20 5.54 -12.26 -28.67
CA ILE A 20 4.20 -11.83 -28.23
C ILE A 20 4.06 -10.29 -28.30
N PHE A 21 5.16 -9.55 -28.47
CA PHE A 21 5.12 -8.09 -28.61
C PHE A 21 5.44 -7.66 -30.05
N LYS A 22 4.45 -7.08 -30.73
CA LYS A 22 4.63 -6.41 -32.01
C LYS A 22 5.52 -5.17 -31.79
N LYS A 23 6.65 -5.09 -32.49
CA LYS A 23 7.57 -3.95 -32.48
C LYS A 23 6.80 -2.66 -32.80
N ALA A 24 6.89 -1.65 -31.93
CA ALA A 24 6.27 -0.35 -32.18
C ALA A 24 6.95 0.32 -33.38
N GLU A 25 6.17 0.56 -34.44
CA GLU A 25 6.57 1.38 -35.57
C GLU A 25 6.60 2.84 -35.08
N ILE A 26 7.77 3.45 -35.05
CA ILE A 26 7.91 4.88 -34.72
C ILE A 26 7.38 5.66 -35.93
N GLN A 27 6.11 6.04 -35.89
CA GLN A 27 5.59 7.10 -36.75
C GLN A 27 6.19 8.43 -36.29
N LYS A 28 6.96 9.04 -37.19
CA LYS A 28 7.48 10.40 -37.05
C LYS A 28 6.28 11.36 -36.90
N SER A 29 6.10 11.92 -35.71
CA SER A 29 5.06 12.92 -35.45
C SER A 29 5.37 14.19 -36.24
N THR A 30 4.56 14.48 -37.25
CA THR A 30 4.48 15.82 -37.82
C THR A 30 3.93 16.73 -36.73
N GLU A 31 4.68 17.76 -36.33
CA GLU A 31 4.17 18.83 -35.47
C GLU A 31 2.95 19.45 -36.17
N ALA A 32 1.77 19.26 -35.59
CA ALA A 32 0.58 19.98 -36.00
C ALA A 32 0.64 21.35 -35.33
N ASP A 33 0.76 22.41 -36.12
CA ASP A 33 0.64 23.79 -35.65
C ASP A 33 -0.75 23.99 -35.03
N LEU A 34 -0.80 24.10 -33.70
CA LEU A 34 -2.03 24.34 -32.94
C LEU A 34 -2.39 25.82 -33.05
N HIS A 35 -3.50 26.11 -33.71
CA HIS A 35 -4.04 27.47 -33.83
C HIS A 35 -5.07 27.74 -32.74
N ILE A 36 -5.18 28.99 -32.25
CA ILE A 36 -6.16 29.37 -31.21
C ILE A 36 -7.62 29.06 -31.63
N SER A 37 -7.90 28.98 -32.93
CA SER A 37 -9.20 28.54 -33.47
C SER A 37 -9.51 27.06 -33.20
N ASP A 38 -8.50 26.21 -32.96
CA ASP A 38 -8.69 24.81 -32.58
C ASP A 38 -9.18 24.67 -31.13
N PHE A 39 -9.04 25.75 -30.34
CA PHE A 39 -9.61 25.88 -29.00
C PHE A 39 -10.95 26.63 -28.98
N SER A 40 -11.50 26.98 -30.15
CA SER A 40 -12.85 27.53 -30.23
C SER A 40 -13.88 26.41 -30.00
N TYR A 41 -14.88 26.69 -29.15
CA TYR A 41 -15.91 25.70 -28.79
C TYR A 41 -16.75 25.34 -30.01
N GLN A 42 -16.45 24.21 -30.66
CA GLN A 42 -17.27 23.61 -31.70
C GLN A 42 -18.46 22.86 -31.08
N SER A 43 -19.68 23.22 -31.52
CA SER A 43 -20.96 22.73 -31.00
C SER A 43 -21.36 21.32 -31.48
N GLU A 44 -20.41 20.49 -31.91
CA GLU A 44 -20.65 19.10 -32.33
C GLU A 44 -20.98 18.14 -31.17
N PHE A 45 -20.84 18.58 -29.93
CA PHE A 45 -21.14 17.77 -28.73
C PHE A 45 -22.64 17.42 -28.59
N SER A 46 -23.54 18.17 -29.22
CA SER A 46 -25.00 18.00 -29.05
C SER A 46 -25.58 16.78 -29.81
N SER A 47 -25.10 16.50 -31.02
CA SER A 47 -25.51 15.35 -31.85
C SER A 47 -24.91 14.03 -31.36
N SER A 48 -23.69 14.05 -30.84
CA SER A 48 -23.07 12.87 -30.21
C SER A 48 -23.80 12.47 -28.92
N ARG A 49 -24.27 13.46 -28.13
CA ARG A 49 -25.04 13.21 -26.91
C ARG A 49 -26.36 12.51 -27.19
N SER A 50 -27.09 12.85 -28.26
CA SER A 50 -28.33 12.15 -28.61
C SER A 50 -28.07 10.70 -29.02
N GLY A 51 -27.03 10.45 -29.82
CA GLY A 51 -26.64 9.10 -30.24
C GLY A 51 -26.23 8.19 -29.07
N VAL A 52 -25.45 8.70 -28.12
CA VAL A 52 -25.06 7.93 -26.91
C VAL A 52 -26.24 7.72 -25.97
N LEU A 53 -27.11 8.72 -25.79
CA LEU A 53 -28.31 8.56 -24.96
C LEU A 53 -29.24 7.51 -25.54
N GLU A 54 -29.47 7.55 -26.85
CA GLU A 54 -30.31 6.58 -27.56
C GLU A 54 -29.69 5.18 -27.56
N ALA A 55 -28.37 5.08 -27.78
CA ALA A 55 -27.64 3.83 -27.66
C ALA A 55 -27.71 3.26 -26.24
N SER A 56 -27.58 4.07 -25.18
CA SER A 56 -27.70 3.59 -23.80
C SER A 56 -29.11 3.12 -23.42
N ARG A 57 -30.14 3.59 -24.14
CA ARG A 57 -31.54 3.22 -23.92
C ARG A 57 -31.98 1.96 -24.66
N THR A 58 -31.19 1.53 -25.64
CA THR A 58 -31.50 0.43 -26.56
C THR A 58 -30.46 -0.69 -26.51
N LYS A 59 -29.19 -0.37 -26.26
CA LYS A 59 -28.06 -1.31 -26.19
C LYS A 59 -27.68 -1.54 -24.72
N PRO A 60 -27.95 -2.74 -24.16
CA PRO A 60 -27.65 -3.04 -22.76
C PRO A 60 -26.17 -2.85 -22.39
N PHE A 61 -25.26 -3.21 -23.29
CA PHE A 61 -23.82 -3.09 -23.05
C PHE A 61 -23.38 -1.63 -22.86
N VAL A 62 -23.99 -0.68 -23.57
CA VAL A 62 -23.67 0.75 -23.42
C VAL A 62 -24.07 1.24 -22.02
N ALA A 63 -25.27 0.86 -21.55
CA ALA A 63 -25.72 1.19 -20.19
C ALA A 63 -24.85 0.55 -19.11
N PHE A 64 -24.44 -0.71 -19.32
CA PHE A 64 -23.47 -1.40 -18.46
C PHE A 64 -22.16 -0.62 -18.36
N THR A 65 -21.54 -0.28 -19.49
CA THR A 65 -20.26 0.42 -19.50
C THR A 65 -20.35 1.81 -18.87
N ALA A 66 -21.47 2.51 -19.06
CA ALA A 66 -21.69 3.81 -18.42
C ALA A 66 -21.67 3.69 -16.90
N SER A 67 -22.39 2.72 -16.33
CA SER A 67 -22.42 2.48 -14.87
C SER A 67 -21.15 1.83 -14.32
N ALA A 68 -20.40 1.08 -15.14
CA ALA A 68 -19.10 0.56 -14.76
C ALA A 68 -18.05 1.67 -14.59
N LEU A 69 -18.15 2.75 -15.36
CA LEU A 69 -17.30 3.94 -15.24
C LEU A 69 -17.77 4.87 -14.12
N VAL A 70 -19.07 5.15 -14.09
CA VAL A 70 -19.69 6.04 -13.10
C VAL A 70 -20.95 5.38 -12.55
N PRO A 71 -20.93 4.87 -11.31
CA PRO A 71 -22.07 4.19 -10.71
C PRO A 71 -23.33 5.05 -10.78
N GLY A 72 -24.41 4.47 -11.28
CA GLY A 72 -25.70 5.13 -11.47
C GLY A 72 -25.90 5.79 -12.84
N ALA A 73 -24.85 5.95 -13.66
CA ALA A 73 -24.97 6.66 -14.95
C ALA A 73 -25.90 5.94 -15.95
N GLY A 74 -25.78 4.62 -16.09
CA GLY A 74 -26.67 3.83 -16.95
C GLY A 74 -28.14 3.87 -16.51
N GLN A 75 -28.39 3.91 -15.19
CA GLN A 75 -29.71 4.12 -14.61
C GLN A 75 -30.25 5.51 -14.95
N ALA A 76 -29.44 6.56 -14.79
CA ALA A 76 -29.82 7.95 -15.10
C ALA A 76 -30.19 8.12 -16.58
N LEU A 77 -29.37 7.59 -17.50
CA LEU A 77 -29.64 7.62 -18.94
C LEU A 77 -30.95 6.91 -19.33
N ASN A 78 -31.34 5.90 -18.55
CA ASN A 78 -32.60 5.15 -18.68
C ASN A 78 -33.75 5.71 -17.82
N GLY A 79 -33.61 6.91 -17.24
CA GLY A 79 -34.66 7.60 -16.48
C GLY A 79 -34.94 7.02 -15.10
N LYS A 80 -34.05 6.18 -14.57
CA LYS A 80 -34.18 5.48 -13.29
C LYS A 80 -33.45 6.25 -12.18
N TRP A 81 -33.87 7.50 -11.98
CA TRP A 81 -33.20 8.50 -11.14
C TRP A 81 -33.03 8.10 -9.67
N ALA A 82 -34.02 7.43 -9.07
CA ALA A 82 -33.91 6.98 -7.67
C ALA A 82 -32.74 5.99 -7.49
N ARG A 83 -32.64 4.98 -8.38
CA ARG A 83 -31.52 4.03 -8.35
C ARG A 83 -30.18 4.68 -8.67
N ALA A 84 -30.16 5.58 -9.66
CA ALA A 84 -28.98 6.37 -9.99
C ALA A 84 -28.47 7.17 -8.79
N GLY A 85 -29.39 7.83 -8.06
CA GLY A 85 -29.07 8.61 -6.86
C GLY A 85 -28.49 7.77 -5.74
N VAL A 86 -28.99 6.55 -5.51
CA VAL A 86 -28.44 5.63 -4.49
C VAL A 86 -27.00 5.24 -4.82
N TYR A 87 -26.72 4.76 -6.04
CA TYR A 87 -25.37 4.38 -6.43
C TYR A 87 -24.38 5.55 -6.35
N PHE A 88 -24.80 6.73 -6.82
CA PHE A 88 -23.98 7.92 -6.77
C PHE A 88 -23.73 8.40 -5.32
N ALA A 89 -24.73 8.34 -4.44
CA ALA A 89 -24.57 8.73 -3.05
C ALA A 89 -23.59 7.83 -2.30
N ILE A 90 -23.66 6.51 -2.52
CA ILE A 90 -22.69 5.55 -1.98
C ILE A 90 -21.29 5.85 -2.51
N GLU A 91 -21.17 6.11 -3.82
CA GLU A 91 -19.89 6.43 -4.46
C GLU A 91 -19.27 7.69 -3.87
N ALA A 92 -20.02 8.79 -3.81
CA ALA A 92 -19.55 10.06 -3.28
C ALA A 92 -19.14 9.95 -1.80
N ALA A 93 -19.98 9.33 -0.97
CA ALA A 93 -19.67 9.14 0.45
C ALA A 93 -18.44 8.24 0.65
N GLY A 94 -18.33 7.16 -0.11
CA GLY A 94 -17.19 6.24 -0.04
C GLY A 94 -15.89 6.89 -0.51
N ILE A 95 -15.89 7.66 -1.60
CA ILE A 95 -14.71 8.41 -2.06
C ILE A 95 -14.26 9.41 -0.99
N ILE A 96 -15.19 10.21 -0.44
CA ILE A 96 -14.86 11.19 0.62
C ILE A 96 -14.23 10.48 1.82
N TYR A 97 -14.84 9.39 2.27
CA TYR A 97 -14.34 8.65 3.43
C TYR A 97 -13.01 7.94 3.16
N HIS A 98 -12.80 7.39 1.96
CA HIS A 98 -11.53 6.80 1.54
C HIS A 98 -10.40 7.83 1.55
N LEU A 99 -10.66 9.03 0.99
CA LEU A 99 -9.69 10.12 0.95
C LEU A 99 -9.35 10.62 2.35
N ASP A 100 -10.35 10.79 3.21
CA ASP A 100 -10.14 11.20 4.62
C ASP A 100 -9.28 10.18 5.37
N ARG A 101 -9.62 8.89 5.30
CA ARG A 101 -8.87 7.83 5.98
C ARG A 101 -7.44 7.69 5.49
N ASN A 102 -7.21 7.80 4.18
CA ASN A 102 -5.86 7.82 3.63
C ASN A 102 -5.07 9.05 4.07
N ALA A 103 -5.69 10.23 4.11
CA ALA A 103 -5.03 11.44 4.58
C ALA A 103 -4.68 11.34 6.07
N LYS A 104 -5.58 10.77 6.89
CA LYS A 104 -5.35 10.51 8.31
C LYS A 104 -4.22 9.49 8.54
N ALA A 105 -4.23 8.37 7.81
CA ALA A 105 -3.18 7.36 7.88
C ALA A 105 -1.80 7.96 7.59
N ARG A 106 -1.64 8.70 6.48
CA ARG A 106 -0.38 9.36 6.12
C ARG A 106 0.13 10.35 7.18
N ARG A 107 -0.78 11.10 7.84
CA ARG A 107 -0.38 12.01 8.92
C ARG A 107 0.13 11.24 10.14
N GLN A 108 -0.53 10.14 10.48
CA GLN A 108 -0.17 9.30 11.63
C GLN A 108 1.11 8.51 11.37
N GLU A 109 1.32 8.03 10.15
CA GLU A 109 2.55 7.40 9.69
C GLU A 109 3.74 8.35 9.84
N LYS A 110 3.67 9.57 9.30
CA LYS A 110 4.71 10.61 9.49
C LYS A 110 4.97 10.94 10.96
N ALA A 111 3.92 10.99 11.78
CA ALA A 111 4.08 11.22 13.21
C ALA A 111 4.75 10.04 13.93
N TYR A 112 4.53 8.81 13.45
CA TYR A 112 5.19 7.62 13.93
C TYR A 112 6.66 7.56 13.46
N GLU A 113 6.96 7.89 12.21
CA GLU A 113 8.34 8.02 11.71
C GLU A 113 9.12 9.01 12.58
N ALA A 114 8.60 10.22 12.78
CA ALA A 114 9.23 11.25 13.62
C ALA A 114 9.38 10.82 15.10
N PHE A 115 8.48 9.97 15.60
CA PHE A 115 8.62 9.35 16.91
C PHE A 115 9.77 8.36 16.92
N THR A 116 9.87 7.47 15.93
CA THR A 116 10.96 6.48 15.85
C THR A 116 12.33 7.15 15.68
N HIS A 117 12.44 8.24 14.94
CA HIS A 117 13.68 9.02 14.75
C HIS A 117 14.25 9.63 16.04
N LYS A 118 13.52 9.55 17.15
CA LYS A 118 13.98 10.03 18.47
C LYS A 118 14.07 8.93 19.52
N ASN A 119 13.51 7.77 19.22
CA ASN A 119 13.22 6.77 20.24
C ASN A 119 13.69 5.37 19.85
N TRP A 120 14.03 5.10 18.59
CA TRP A 120 14.56 3.82 18.15
C TRP A 120 15.91 4.00 17.44
N SER A 121 16.97 3.40 17.96
CA SER A 121 18.32 3.49 17.44
C SER A 121 18.82 2.13 16.95
N VAL A 122 19.36 2.11 15.73
CA VAL A 122 20.04 0.93 15.17
C VAL A 122 21.33 0.60 15.90
N LEU A 123 22.03 1.61 16.44
CA LEU A 123 23.24 1.42 17.23
C LEU A 123 22.91 0.79 18.59
N ALA A 124 21.87 1.29 19.28
CA ALA A 124 21.39 0.67 20.52
C ALA A 124 20.97 -0.80 20.31
N TYR A 125 20.32 -1.09 19.19
CA TYR A 125 19.97 -2.45 18.81
C TYR A 125 21.20 -3.34 18.52
N ALA A 126 22.21 -2.80 17.83
CA ALA A 126 23.45 -3.52 17.55
C ALA A 126 24.27 -3.80 18.81
N GLU A 127 24.36 -2.84 19.74
CA GLU A 127 24.98 -3.01 21.06
C GLU A 127 24.29 -4.13 21.84
N TRP A 128 22.95 -4.09 21.89
CA TRP A 128 22.18 -5.18 22.50
C TRP A 128 22.47 -6.53 21.86
N LEU A 129 22.56 -6.62 20.52
CA LEU A 129 22.79 -7.89 19.83
C LEU A 129 24.17 -8.47 20.16
N VAL A 130 25.18 -7.60 20.30
CA VAL A 130 26.52 -7.96 20.76
C VAL A 130 26.48 -8.49 22.19
N GLU A 131 25.88 -7.75 23.11
CA GLU A 131 25.79 -8.12 24.52
C GLU A 131 24.95 -9.38 24.74
N TYR A 132 23.87 -9.53 23.97
CA TYR A 132 23.05 -10.73 23.91
C TYR A 132 23.90 -11.94 23.53
N SER A 133 24.69 -11.82 22.46
CA SER A 133 25.52 -12.90 21.95
C SER A 133 26.63 -13.26 22.94
N GLN A 134 27.25 -12.26 23.56
CA GLN A 134 28.27 -12.45 24.58
C GLN A 134 27.71 -13.13 25.84
N ALA A 135 26.58 -12.63 26.37
CA ALA A 135 25.95 -13.15 27.58
C ALA A 135 25.48 -14.61 27.43
N ASN A 136 25.15 -15.01 26.20
CA ASN A 136 24.71 -16.36 25.88
C ASN A 136 25.82 -17.26 25.31
N GLY A 137 27.06 -16.77 25.18
CA GLY A 137 28.18 -17.53 24.64
C GLY A 137 27.96 -17.99 23.19
N LEU A 138 27.28 -17.18 22.37
CA LEU A 138 27.00 -17.49 20.98
C LEU A 138 28.24 -17.32 20.09
N ASP A 139 28.35 -18.18 19.08
CA ASP A 139 29.35 -18.13 18.02
C ASP A 139 28.67 -17.72 16.71
N ASN A 140 28.37 -16.43 16.60
CA ASN A 140 27.59 -15.80 15.51
C ASN A 140 28.27 -14.53 14.96
N ASP A 141 29.61 -14.49 15.00
CA ASP A 141 30.45 -13.39 14.51
C ASP A 141 30.23 -12.01 15.18
N TRP A 142 29.62 -11.98 16.37
CA TRP A 142 29.32 -10.75 17.11
C TRP A 142 30.55 -9.87 17.39
N GLN A 143 31.75 -10.44 17.46
CA GLN A 143 33.00 -9.71 17.72
C GLN A 143 33.34 -8.74 16.58
N THR A 144 33.00 -9.09 15.33
CA THR A 144 33.23 -8.20 14.18
C THR A 144 32.26 -7.03 14.20
N LEU A 145 31.00 -7.27 14.60
CA LEU A 145 30.03 -6.22 14.82
C LEU A 145 30.44 -5.32 15.99
N GLN A 146 30.90 -5.90 17.11
CA GLN A 146 31.41 -5.14 18.27
C GLN A 146 32.53 -4.19 17.85
N ALA A 147 33.54 -4.68 17.13
CA ALA A 147 34.65 -3.85 16.68
C ALA A 147 34.20 -2.71 15.73
N ASN A 148 33.08 -2.87 15.00
CA ASN A 148 32.53 -1.82 14.16
C ASN A 148 31.85 -0.70 14.98
N ILE A 149 31.20 -1.05 16.09
CA ILE A 149 30.39 -0.12 16.89
C ILE A 149 31.10 0.38 18.16
N GLU A 150 32.26 -0.17 18.51
CA GLU A 150 33.01 0.18 19.72
C GLU A 150 33.30 1.68 19.84
N GLY A 151 33.07 2.23 21.04
CA GLY A 151 33.34 3.62 21.36
C GLY A 151 32.34 4.62 20.75
N GLN A 152 31.22 4.14 20.21
CA GLN A 152 30.13 4.95 19.71
C GLN A 152 28.95 4.93 20.68
N ASP A 153 28.23 6.04 20.79
CA ASP A 153 27.00 6.12 21.59
C ASP A 153 25.79 6.37 20.68
N PRO A 154 24.60 5.79 20.99
CA PRO A 154 23.35 6.08 20.31
C PRO A 154 22.96 7.57 20.43
N ASP A 155 22.56 8.17 19.31
CA ASP A 155 22.08 9.55 19.28
C ASP A 155 20.56 9.63 19.38
N PHE A 156 20.02 9.57 20.61
CA PHE A 156 18.57 9.72 20.83
C PHE A 156 18.05 11.16 20.64
N SER A 157 18.91 12.13 20.34
CA SER A 157 18.42 13.45 19.87
C SER A 157 17.95 13.36 18.41
N ASN A 158 18.60 12.50 17.62
CA ASN A 158 18.20 12.14 16.27
C ASN A 158 18.82 10.79 15.84
N THR A 159 18.07 9.69 16.00
CA THR A 159 18.58 8.33 15.78
C THR A 159 18.85 8.01 14.31
N THR A 160 18.46 8.90 13.39
CA THR A 160 18.83 8.77 11.97
C THR A 160 20.34 8.85 11.78
N ASN A 161 21.06 9.53 12.68
CA ASN A 161 22.52 9.65 12.66
C ASN A 161 23.21 8.30 12.94
N ASP A 162 22.53 7.37 13.61
CA ASP A 162 23.09 6.07 14.00
C ASP A 162 23.19 5.10 12.82
N TRP A 163 22.47 5.34 11.72
CA TRP A 163 22.54 4.50 10.52
C TRP A 163 23.88 4.57 9.80
N GLY A 164 24.63 5.67 9.97
CA GLY A 164 26.00 5.78 9.47
C GLY A 164 27.04 5.15 10.40
N LYS A 165 26.65 4.76 11.62
CA LYS A 165 27.53 4.22 12.67
C LYS A 165 27.66 2.70 12.61
N VAL A 166 26.62 2.02 12.10
CA VAL A 166 26.51 0.56 12.06
C VAL A 166 26.64 0.06 10.63
N ASN A 167 27.53 -0.90 10.41
CA ASN A 167 27.57 -1.65 9.16
C ASN A 167 26.40 -2.65 9.13
N ILE A 168 25.36 -2.31 8.37
CA ILE A 168 24.12 -3.09 8.29
C ILE A 168 24.34 -4.53 7.80
N ASN A 169 25.34 -4.78 6.95
CA ASN A 169 25.64 -6.14 6.51
C ASN A 169 26.21 -6.99 7.65
N LEU A 170 27.05 -6.41 8.50
CA LEU A 170 27.56 -7.09 9.70
C LEU A 170 26.43 -7.32 10.71
N LEU A 171 25.57 -6.33 10.92
CA LEU A 171 24.39 -6.47 11.77
C LEU A 171 23.52 -7.65 11.30
N HIS A 172 23.18 -7.70 10.01
CA HIS A 172 22.35 -8.78 9.46
C HIS A 172 23.04 -10.15 9.55
N GLN A 173 24.36 -10.23 9.41
CA GLN A 173 25.10 -11.49 9.58
C GLN A 173 24.91 -12.04 10.99
N VAL A 174 25.08 -11.19 12.01
CA VAL A 174 24.86 -11.57 13.41
C VAL A 174 23.39 -11.89 13.65
N GLU A 175 22.45 -11.04 13.20
CA GLU A 175 20.99 -11.25 13.38
C GLU A 175 20.54 -12.62 12.86
N ASN A 176 20.92 -12.96 11.62
CA ASN A 176 20.50 -14.21 10.96
C ASN A 176 21.02 -15.46 11.67
N GLN A 177 22.15 -15.36 12.37
CA GLN A 177 22.79 -16.46 13.09
C GLN A 177 22.44 -16.45 14.59
N THR A 178 21.58 -15.54 15.04
CA THR A 178 21.23 -15.41 16.46
C THR A 178 19.96 -16.22 16.77
N PRO A 179 20.04 -17.31 17.55
CA PRO A 179 18.88 -18.00 18.10
C PRO A 179 18.25 -17.23 19.26
N PHE A 180 16.94 -17.39 19.44
CA PHE A 180 16.30 -17.08 20.72
C PHE A 180 16.80 -18.07 21.78
N VAL A 181 17.49 -17.58 22.80
CA VAL A 181 17.91 -18.38 23.94
C VAL A 181 16.83 -18.38 25.03
N PHE A 182 16.47 -19.58 25.47
CA PHE A 182 15.60 -19.84 26.61
C PHE A 182 16.43 -20.47 27.73
N GLU A 183 15.99 -20.34 28.98
CA GLU A 183 16.73 -20.74 30.19
C GLU A 183 17.54 -22.06 30.09
N ASN A 184 17.00 -23.07 29.40
CA ASN A 184 17.66 -24.37 29.26
C ASN A 184 17.76 -24.86 27.80
N LYS A 185 17.51 -24.02 26.78
CA LYS A 185 17.59 -24.46 25.37
C LYS A 185 17.77 -23.30 24.38
N LEU A 186 18.45 -23.59 23.27
CA LEU A 186 18.42 -22.75 22.08
C LEU A 186 17.09 -22.95 21.34
N GLY A 187 16.51 -21.83 20.91
CA GLY A 187 15.33 -21.75 20.07
C GLY A 187 15.68 -21.72 18.59
N ILE A 188 14.70 -21.26 17.81
CA ILE A 188 14.92 -20.91 16.40
C ILE A 188 15.71 -19.60 16.30
N GLU A 189 16.43 -19.44 15.20
CA GLU A 189 17.02 -18.17 14.77
C GLU A 189 15.95 -17.07 14.67
N PHE A 190 16.38 -15.81 14.78
CA PHE A 190 15.50 -14.67 14.57
C PHE A 190 14.79 -14.80 13.21
N SER A 191 13.49 -14.56 13.25
CA SER A 191 12.61 -14.81 12.10
C SER A 191 12.65 -13.68 11.06
N HIS A 192 13.24 -12.54 11.41
CA HIS A 192 13.30 -11.34 10.59
C HIS A 192 14.68 -10.69 10.74
N THR A 193 15.12 -10.01 9.69
CA THR A 193 16.27 -9.10 9.74
C THR A 193 15.77 -7.66 9.80
N LEU A 194 16.61 -6.76 10.29
CA LEU A 194 16.30 -5.33 10.24
C LEU A 194 16.09 -4.90 8.77
N PRO A 195 14.96 -4.27 8.40
CA PRO A 195 14.78 -3.78 7.04
C PRO A 195 15.58 -2.50 6.77
N GLU A 196 15.72 -2.15 5.50
CA GLU A 196 16.35 -0.91 5.08
C GLU A 196 15.70 0.31 5.74
N TYR A 197 16.55 1.23 6.23
CA TYR A 197 16.10 2.47 6.85
C TYR A 197 15.11 3.24 5.96
N GLY A 198 14.06 3.76 6.58
CA GLY A 198 13.06 4.57 5.89
C GLY A 198 12.06 3.77 5.05
N SER A 199 12.24 2.45 4.89
CA SER A 199 11.25 1.60 4.24
C SER A 199 9.98 1.44 5.10
N GLN A 200 8.84 1.20 4.46
CA GLN A 200 7.60 0.88 5.17
C GLN A 200 7.78 -0.36 6.07
N GLN A 201 8.53 -1.35 5.58
CA GLN A 201 8.81 -2.58 6.32
C GLN A 201 9.62 -2.29 7.59
N TYR A 202 10.62 -1.41 7.53
CA TYR A 202 11.40 -1.00 8.72
C TYR A 202 10.49 -0.48 9.82
N TYR A 203 9.65 0.51 9.48
CA TYR A 203 8.73 1.11 10.43
C TYR A 203 7.69 0.11 10.97
N GLU A 204 7.26 -0.87 10.17
CA GLU A 204 6.37 -1.94 10.64
C GLU A 204 7.08 -2.89 11.62
N LEU A 205 8.26 -3.39 11.26
CA LEU A 205 8.89 -4.48 12.01
C LEU A 205 9.37 -4.04 13.40
N ILE A 206 9.99 -2.86 13.52
CA ILE A 206 10.59 -2.37 14.78
C ILE A 206 9.61 -2.19 15.94
N SER A 207 8.31 -2.13 15.63
CA SER A 207 7.21 -2.01 16.60
C SER A 207 6.29 -3.24 16.64
N LYS A 208 6.60 -4.28 15.86
CA LYS A 208 5.77 -5.49 15.73
C LYS A 208 6.44 -6.72 16.33
N TYR A 209 7.74 -6.85 16.13
CA TYR A 209 8.49 -8.00 16.62
C TYR A 209 9.28 -7.62 17.86
N TYR A 210 9.08 -8.40 18.91
CA TYR A 210 9.77 -8.26 20.20
C TYR A 210 11.29 -8.25 20.05
N GLN A 211 11.82 -8.91 18.99
CA GLN A 211 13.24 -8.92 18.68
C GLN A 211 13.85 -7.51 18.54
N PHE A 212 13.08 -6.54 18.06
CA PHE A 212 13.55 -5.17 17.83
C PHE A 212 13.29 -4.24 19.02
N GLN A 213 12.78 -4.76 20.15
CA GLN A 213 12.53 -3.94 21.33
C GLN A 213 13.81 -3.23 21.79
N ALA A 214 14.97 -3.89 21.67
CA ALA A 214 16.19 -3.37 22.26
C ALA A 214 16.72 -2.09 21.61
N GLY A 215 16.27 -1.76 20.40
CA GLY A 215 16.57 -0.46 19.79
C GLY A 215 15.83 0.71 20.45
N TRP A 216 14.78 0.46 21.23
CA TRP A 216 14.01 1.52 21.89
C TRP A 216 14.78 2.14 23.07
N GLN A 217 14.73 3.48 23.19
CA GLN A 217 15.52 4.26 24.14
C GLN A 217 15.36 3.84 25.60
N ASP A 218 14.14 3.50 26.01
CA ASP A 218 13.85 3.09 27.38
C ASP A 218 14.41 1.69 27.68
N PHE A 219 14.41 0.77 26.71
CA PHE A 219 15.16 -0.47 26.83
C PHE A 219 16.65 -0.23 26.94
N TYR A 220 17.21 0.59 26.05
CA TYR A 220 18.62 0.93 26.06
C TYR A 220 19.07 1.46 27.43
N ASN A 221 18.31 2.40 27.99
CA ASN A 221 18.59 3.04 29.27
C ASN A 221 18.44 2.12 30.49
N VAL A 222 17.71 1.01 30.38
CA VAL A 222 17.51 0.06 31.49
C VAL A 222 18.46 -1.12 31.38
N SER A 223 18.77 -1.58 30.16
CA SER A 223 19.45 -2.86 29.95
C SER A 223 20.90 -2.74 29.46
N ILE A 224 21.22 -1.70 28.68
CA ILE A 224 22.52 -1.59 27.97
C ILE A 224 23.39 -0.49 28.60
N ASN A 225 22.84 0.71 28.73
CA ASN A 225 23.61 1.89 29.13
C ASN A 225 23.92 1.86 30.63
N MET A 226 25.08 1.32 31.01
CA MET A 226 25.54 1.26 32.39
C MET A 226 25.68 2.64 33.07
N SER A 227 25.76 3.73 32.30
CA SER A 227 25.82 5.10 32.83
C SER A 227 24.44 5.73 33.04
N SER A 228 23.37 5.07 32.58
CA SER A 228 22.00 5.55 32.77
C SER A 228 21.60 5.49 34.24
N PRO A 229 20.89 6.51 34.77
CA PRO A 229 20.35 6.46 36.13
C PRO A 229 19.27 5.38 36.31
N ASN A 230 18.71 4.85 35.21
CA ASN A 230 17.68 3.80 35.22
C ASN A 230 18.24 2.41 34.92
N TYR A 231 19.56 2.26 34.80
CA TYR A 231 20.19 0.98 34.51
C TYR A 231 19.87 -0.04 35.63
N ASP A 232 19.33 -1.19 35.25
CA ASP A 232 19.09 -2.33 36.13
C ASP A 232 19.93 -3.52 35.67
N PRO A 233 21.00 -3.90 36.40
CA PRO A 233 21.86 -5.02 36.01
C PRO A 233 21.14 -6.37 36.03
N ASN A 234 19.94 -6.46 36.61
CA ASN A 234 19.11 -7.67 36.59
C ASN A 234 18.14 -7.69 35.42
N HIS A 235 17.86 -6.53 34.80
CA HIS A 235 17.12 -6.42 33.54
C HIS A 235 18.05 -6.82 32.39
N THR A 236 18.42 -8.08 32.44
CA THR A 236 19.42 -8.68 31.57
C THR A 236 18.83 -8.87 30.17
N PHE A 237 19.72 -8.94 29.19
CA PHE A 237 19.47 -9.04 27.75
C PHE A 237 18.58 -10.22 27.30
N PHE A 238 17.95 -10.94 28.23
CA PHE A 238 17.12 -12.09 27.95
C PHE A 238 15.68 -11.66 27.72
N TYR A 239 15.05 -12.27 26.73
CA TYR A 239 13.60 -12.30 26.65
C TYR A 239 13.10 -13.28 27.71
N GLY A 240 12.89 -12.83 28.95
CA GLY A 240 12.31 -13.67 29.98
C GLY A 240 10.85 -13.97 29.63
N TRP A 241 10.64 -15.06 28.92
CA TRP A 241 9.31 -15.65 28.69
C TRP A 241 8.73 -16.27 29.98
N GLN A 242 9.04 -15.71 31.16
CA GLN A 242 8.45 -16.06 32.45
C GLN A 242 7.09 -15.37 32.67
N GLY A 243 6.59 -14.62 31.68
CA GLY A 243 5.33 -13.89 31.74
C GLY A 243 5.36 -12.66 32.67
N ARG A 244 6.56 -12.22 33.08
CA ARG A 244 6.79 -11.03 33.90
C ARG A 244 7.49 -9.89 33.14
N ASP A 245 8.14 -10.21 32.02
CA ASP A 245 8.84 -9.23 31.21
C ASP A 245 7.85 -8.61 30.24
N GLU A 246 7.34 -7.45 30.61
CA GLU A 246 6.56 -6.62 29.69
C GLU A 246 7.52 -5.77 28.85
N PRO A 247 7.25 -5.63 27.53
CA PRO A 247 7.93 -4.63 26.73
C PRO A 247 7.93 -3.26 27.41
N ASN A 248 9.00 -2.51 27.19
CA ASN A 248 9.07 -1.15 27.72
C ASN A 248 8.05 -0.23 27.03
N THR A 249 7.77 0.88 27.69
CA THR A 249 6.66 1.78 27.35
C THR A 249 6.75 2.29 25.91
N LEU A 250 7.94 2.62 25.40
CA LEU A 250 8.11 3.14 24.04
C LEU A 250 7.83 2.08 22.97
N PHE A 251 8.14 0.80 23.22
CA PHE A 251 7.76 -0.29 22.31
C PHE A 251 6.24 -0.36 22.16
N TYR A 252 5.50 -0.31 23.27
CA TYR A 252 4.03 -0.29 23.23
C TYR A 252 3.48 0.95 22.54
N GLN A 253 4.05 2.14 22.81
CA GLN A 253 3.66 3.36 22.09
C GLN A 253 3.94 3.25 20.59
N GLY A 254 5.07 2.67 20.20
CA GLY A 254 5.42 2.41 18.81
C GLY A 254 4.41 1.47 18.15
N ARG A 255 4.14 0.32 18.78
CA ARG A 255 3.13 -0.66 18.36
C ARG A 255 1.76 -0.02 18.15
N ASP A 256 1.29 0.74 19.13
CA ASP A 256 -0.07 1.31 19.11
C ASP A 256 -0.20 2.40 18.03
N ARG A 257 0.84 3.22 17.85
CA ARG A 257 0.92 4.19 16.75
C ARG A 257 0.93 3.48 15.40
N ALA A 258 1.72 2.43 15.26
CA ALA A 258 1.81 1.63 14.05
C ALA A 258 0.48 0.97 13.70
N GLN A 259 -0.17 0.36 14.68
CA GLN A 259 -1.50 -0.21 14.54
C GLN A 259 -2.52 0.83 14.12
N THR A 260 -2.49 2.02 14.72
CA THR A 260 -3.47 3.09 14.45
C THR A 260 -3.43 3.57 13.00
N PHE A 261 -2.26 3.82 12.42
CA PHE A 261 -2.23 4.26 11.01
C PHE A 261 -2.56 3.10 10.06
N ASN A 262 -2.12 1.88 10.38
CA ASN A 262 -2.46 0.68 9.62
C ASN A 262 -3.97 0.37 9.63
N ASP A 263 -4.65 0.63 10.75
CA ASP A 263 -6.12 0.54 10.85
C ASP A 263 -6.80 1.52 9.88
N ASN A 264 -6.27 2.75 9.74
CA ASN A 264 -6.82 3.73 8.81
C ASN A 264 -6.57 3.35 7.34
N TYR A 265 -5.39 2.80 7.00
CA TYR A 265 -5.14 2.24 5.67
C TYR A 265 -6.05 1.04 5.38
N ARG A 266 -6.25 0.13 6.34
CA ARG A 266 -7.19 -0.99 6.20
C ARG A 266 -8.63 -0.52 6.01
N ALA A 267 -9.06 0.50 6.75
CA ALA A 267 -10.38 1.11 6.58
C ALA A 267 -10.52 1.73 5.18
N ALA A 268 -9.52 2.49 4.71
CA ALA A 268 -9.52 3.06 3.37
C ALA A 268 -9.57 1.98 2.27
N GLY A 269 -8.81 0.90 2.43
CA GLY A 269 -8.80 -0.25 1.52
C GLY A 269 -10.14 -1.01 1.49
N ASN A 270 -10.80 -1.17 2.65
CA ASN A 270 -12.13 -1.78 2.70
C ASN A 270 -13.19 -0.93 2.00
N ILE A 271 -13.06 0.39 2.05
CA ILE A 271 -13.96 1.31 1.36
C ILE A 271 -13.70 1.29 -0.14
N LEU A 272 -12.44 1.18 -0.57
CA LEU A 272 -12.13 0.94 -1.98
C LEU A 272 -12.80 -0.35 -2.49
N LYS A 273 -12.79 -1.44 -1.71
CA LYS A 273 -13.52 -2.67 -2.06
C LYS A 273 -15.03 -2.43 -2.17
N LEU A 274 -15.62 -1.66 -1.26
CA LEU A 274 -17.03 -1.28 -1.31
C LEU A 274 -17.36 -0.52 -2.60
N LEU A 275 -16.54 0.46 -2.98
CA LEU A 275 -16.71 1.23 -4.22
C LEU A 275 -16.63 0.31 -5.45
N LEU A 276 -15.69 -0.62 -5.48
CA LEU A 276 -15.60 -1.61 -6.58
C LEU A 276 -16.88 -2.45 -6.68
N VAL A 277 -17.44 -2.91 -5.55
CA VAL A 277 -18.71 -3.64 -5.54
C VAL A 277 -19.86 -2.74 -6.01
N ASN A 278 -19.89 -1.47 -5.59
CA ASN A 278 -20.87 -0.48 -6.03
C ASN A 278 -20.87 -0.30 -7.56
N HIS A 279 -19.68 -0.17 -8.17
CA HIS A 279 -19.50 -0.14 -9.62
C HIS A 279 -20.06 -1.39 -10.31
N VAL A 280 -19.68 -2.58 -9.84
CA VAL A 280 -20.12 -3.85 -10.43
C VAL A 280 -21.64 -4.00 -10.36
N VAL A 281 -22.22 -3.81 -9.17
CA VAL A 281 -23.66 -3.94 -8.97
C VAL A 281 -24.41 -2.90 -9.80
N SER A 282 -23.93 -1.67 -9.86
CA SER A 282 -24.54 -0.62 -10.67
C SER A 282 -24.49 -0.94 -12.17
N ALA A 283 -23.37 -1.48 -12.66
CA ALA A 283 -23.22 -1.88 -14.06
C ALA A 283 -24.21 -2.98 -14.46
N PHE A 284 -24.35 -4.02 -13.63
CA PHE A 284 -25.31 -5.10 -13.88
C PHE A 284 -26.76 -4.65 -13.74
N ASP A 285 -27.10 -3.80 -12.77
CA ASP A 285 -28.44 -3.23 -12.67
C ASP A 285 -28.80 -2.40 -13.91
N ALA A 286 -27.84 -1.66 -14.49
CA ALA A 286 -28.05 -0.91 -15.73
C ALA A 286 -28.26 -1.86 -16.92
N LEU A 287 -27.45 -2.91 -17.03
CA LEU A 287 -27.58 -3.95 -18.05
C LEU A 287 -28.98 -4.57 -18.04
N PHE A 288 -29.41 -5.09 -16.90
CA PHE A 288 -30.69 -5.78 -16.76
C PHE A 288 -31.86 -4.84 -16.94
N THR A 289 -31.72 -3.57 -16.54
CA THR A 289 -32.75 -2.55 -16.79
C THR A 289 -33.05 -2.39 -18.28
N VAL A 290 -32.01 -2.35 -19.13
CA VAL A 290 -32.21 -2.22 -20.58
C VAL A 290 -32.69 -3.53 -21.19
N GLN A 291 -32.15 -4.69 -20.77
CA GLN A 291 -32.61 -6.00 -21.25
C GLN A 291 -34.09 -6.22 -20.97
N LEU A 292 -34.54 -6.03 -19.72
CA LEU A 292 -35.95 -6.19 -19.35
C LEU A 292 -36.85 -5.22 -20.11
N LYS A 293 -36.40 -3.98 -20.33
CA LYS A 293 -37.13 -2.99 -21.13
C LYS A 293 -37.27 -3.46 -22.58
N ASN A 294 -36.19 -3.95 -23.20
CA ASN A 294 -36.21 -4.46 -24.57
C ASN A 294 -37.13 -5.68 -24.70
N SER A 295 -37.01 -6.68 -23.81
CA SER A 295 -37.87 -7.86 -23.82
C SER A 295 -39.35 -7.51 -23.65
N ARG A 296 -39.68 -6.47 -22.85
CA ARG A 296 -41.07 -6.01 -22.71
C ARG A 296 -41.60 -5.37 -23.99
N ILE A 297 -40.78 -4.61 -24.70
CA ILE A 297 -41.13 -4.01 -26.00
C ILE A 297 -41.34 -5.10 -27.05
N GLU A 298 -40.46 -6.10 -27.10
CA GLU A 298 -40.58 -7.25 -28.00
C GLU A 298 -41.87 -8.04 -27.74
N SER A 299 -42.16 -8.42 -26.50
CA SER A 299 -43.38 -9.14 -26.13
C SER A 299 -44.64 -8.36 -26.47
N ASN A 300 -44.71 -7.06 -26.16
CA ASN A 300 -45.86 -6.22 -26.49
C ASN A 300 -46.06 -6.10 -28.02
N THR A 301 -44.98 -5.99 -28.77
CA THR A 301 -45.03 -5.88 -30.24
C THR A 301 -45.51 -7.19 -30.89
N ASN A 302 -45.08 -8.34 -30.35
CA ASN A 302 -45.55 -9.64 -30.80
C ASN A 302 -47.05 -9.83 -30.53
N LEU A 303 -47.53 -9.40 -29.36
CA LEU A 303 -48.97 -9.43 -29.02
C LEU A 303 -49.79 -8.56 -29.98
N MET A 304 -49.38 -7.32 -30.25
CA MET A 304 -50.08 -6.45 -31.21
C MET A 304 -50.11 -7.03 -32.62
N LYS A 305 -49.00 -7.61 -33.10
CA LYS A 305 -48.98 -8.28 -34.41
C LYS A 305 -49.95 -9.46 -34.49
N MET A 306 -50.09 -10.25 -33.42
CA MET A 306 -51.04 -11.36 -33.37
C MET A 306 -52.50 -10.87 -33.38
N GLU A 307 -52.82 -9.81 -32.65
CA GLU A 307 -54.17 -9.19 -32.68
C GLU A 307 -54.51 -8.66 -34.07
N GLN A 308 -53.56 -7.98 -34.73
CA GLN A 308 -53.76 -7.44 -36.07
C GLN A 308 -53.94 -8.55 -37.12
N PHE A 309 -53.20 -9.66 -36.98
CA PHE A 309 -53.34 -10.84 -37.84
C PHE A 309 -54.71 -11.52 -37.65
N SER A 310 -55.21 -11.59 -36.41
CA SER A 310 -56.54 -12.15 -36.11
C SER A 310 -57.67 -11.27 -36.68
N LEU A 311 -57.52 -9.94 -36.63
CA LEU A 311 -58.47 -9.00 -37.21
C LEU A 311 -58.52 -9.12 -38.73
N THR A 312 -57.38 -9.23 -39.41
CA THR A 312 -57.32 -9.41 -40.87
C THR A 312 -57.92 -10.73 -41.37
N TRP A 313 -58.01 -11.75 -40.50
CA TRP A 313 -58.63 -13.04 -40.83
C TRP A 313 -60.14 -13.10 -40.56
N HIS A 314 -60.71 -12.09 -39.87
CA HIS A 314 -62.14 -12.03 -39.55
C HIS A 314 -62.98 -11.17 -40.53
N PHE A 315 -62.50 -10.99 -41.77
CA PHE A 315 -63.26 -10.35 -42.85
C PHE A 315 -63.49 -11.31 -44.01
#